data_AF-A0A7X9KQT3-F1
#
_entry.id   AF-A0A7X9KQT3-F1
#
_cell.length_a   1.000
_cell.length_b   1.000
_cell.length_c   1.000
_cell.angle_alpha   90.00
_cell.angle_beta   90.00
_cell.angle_gamma   90.00
#
_symmetry.space_group_name_H-M   'P 1'
#
loop_
_entity.id
_entity.type
_entity.pdbx_description
1 polymer ?
#
loop_
_entity_poly.entity_id
_entity_poly.type
_entity_poly.pdbx_seq_one_letter_code
_entity_poly.pdbx_strand_id
1 'polypeptide(L)'
;MPNKLINESSPYLLQHAHNPVDWYPWGNEALALAKKEDKPILVSIGYSACHWCHVMENESFEDAAVAAIMNKNFICIKIDREERPDLDHFYMDAVQAISGSGGWPLNVFLTPGARPFYGGTYFPPQKLYNRSSWTDVLNAITDIWNNKKHEATAQADNLVSHIQNSNISGAIQNLVPTKHNEIFSEKICLLIAENLLKNSDAEWGGFGQPPKFLQMFSLQFLLEHACFFKDEKSIAHVNFSLEKMLKGGIYDQLGGGIARYSTDAQWLVPHFEKMLYDNALLLQNLADIYLSTKNNSYLYYIRHMDTFLETTLKNP
;
A
#
# COMPACT_ATOMS: atom_id res chain seq x y z
N MET A 1 26.86 -17.28 -6.81
CA MET A 1 26.13 -18.33 -6.05
C MET A 1 24.80 -17.75 -5.65
N PRO A 2 23.71 -18.53 -5.62
CA PRO A 2 22.42 -18.01 -5.15
C PRO A 2 22.50 -17.60 -3.68
N ASN A 3 21.72 -16.58 -3.30
CA ASN A 3 21.51 -16.16 -1.92
C ASN A 3 20.46 -17.06 -1.22
N LYS A 4 20.05 -16.70 0.00
CA LYS A 4 19.17 -17.54 0.83
C LYS A 4 17.77 -17.73 0.26
N LEU A 5 17.30 -16.83 -0.60
CA LEU A 5 15.97 -16.87 -1.20
C LEU A 5 15.75 -18.09 -2.12
N ILE A 6 16.81 -18.80 -2.52
CA ILE A 6 16.70 -20.01 -3.33
C ILE A 6 15.88 -21.14 -2.66
N ASN A 7 15.67 -21.04 -1.35
CA ASN A 7 14.89 -22.01 -0.57
C ASN A 7 13.44 -21.59 -0.33
N GLU A 8 13.02 -20.44 -0.83
CA GLU A 8 11.66 -19.92 -0.67
C GLU A 8 10.69 -20.53 -1.68
N SER A 9 9.40 -20.52 -1.36
CA SER A 9 8.33 -20.98 -2.26
C SER A 9 7.79 -19.87 -3.18
N SER A 10 7.87 -18.61 -2.72
CA SER A 10 7.36 -17.46 -3.48
C SER A 10 8.09 -17.34 -4.83
N PRO A 11 7.37 -17.34 -5.96
CA PRO A 11 7.96 -17.04 -7.26
C PRO A 11 8.64 -15.66 -7.30
N TYR A 12 8.09 -14.68 -6.58
CA TYR A 12 8.67 -13.35 -6.48
C TYR A 12 10.01 -13.36 -5.74
N LEU A 13 10.13 -14.08 -4.62
CA LEU A 13 11.39 -14.19 -3.89
C LEU A 13 12.44 -14.99 -4.68
N LEU A 14 12.02 -16.07 -5.35
CA LEU A 14 12.90 -16.89 -6.18
C LEU A 14 13.50 -16.12 -7.35
N GLN A 15 12.79 -15.14 -7.93
CA GLN A 15 13.32 -14.25 -8.96
C GLN A 15 14.57 -13.50 -8.48
N HIS A 16 14.62 -13.12 -7.20
CA HIS A 16 15.73 -12.40 -6.59
C HIS A 16 16.86 -13.32 -6.05
N ALA A 17 16.73 -14.65 -6.17
CA ALA A 17 17.65 -15.60 -5.55
C ALA A 17 19.07 -15.55 -6.14
N HIS A 18 19.23 -15.00 -7.34
CA HIS A 18 20.51 -14.88 -8.03
C HIS A 18 21.10 -13.46 -8.01
N ASN A 19 20.42 -12.51 -7.38
CA ASN A 19 20.92 -11.14 -7.27
C ASN A 19 22.21 -11.11 -6.44
N PRO A 20 23.16 -10.22 -6.77
CA PRO A 20 24.42 -10.08 -6.03
C PRO A 20 24.22 -9.59 -4.60
N VAL A 21 23.05 -9.00 -4.28
CA VAL A 21 22.66 -8.70 -2.91
C VAL A 21 22.44 -10.02 -2.14
N ASP A 22 23.03 -10.12 -0.95
CA ASP A 22 22.87 -11.25 -0.05
C ASP A 22 21.53 -11.17 0.68
N TRP A 23 20.46 -11.43 -0.09
CA TRP A 23 19.10 -11.40 0.42
C TRP A 23 18.83 -12.56 1.38
N TYR A 24 18.18 -12.21 2.49
CA TYR A 24 17.54 -13.15 3.40
C TYR A 24 16.01 -13.06 3.25
N PRO A 25 15.27 -14.17 3.45
CA PRO A 25 13.86 -14.09 3.76
C PRO A 25 13.66 -13.46 5.14
N TRP A 26 12.45 -12.97 5.41
CA TRP A 26 12.12 -12.51 6.76
C TRP A 26 12.09 -13.68 7.74
N GLY A 27 12.95 -13.66 8.76
CA GLY A 27 12.97 -14.71 9.76
C GLY A 27 14.01 -14.52 10.86
N ASN A 28 14.01 -15.44 11.82
CA ASN A 28 14.88 -15.37 13.00
C ASN A 28 16.37 -15.34 12.65
N GLU A 29 16.80 -15.99 11.56
CA GLU A 29 18.20 -16.00 11.13
C GLU A 29 18.70 -14.59 10.83
N ALA A 30 18.01 -13.86 9.94
CA ALA A 30 18.39 -12.49 9.56
C ALA A 30 18.27 -11.51 10.75
N LEU A 31 17.19 -11.63 11.53
CA LEU A 31 16.97 -10.76 12.70
C LEU A 31 18.00 -10.98 13.81
N ALA A 32 18.41 -12.22 14.06
CA ALA A 32 19.47 -12.54 15.01
C ALA A 32 20.83 -12.09 14.51
N LEU A 33 21.10 -12.25 13.21
CA LEU A 33 22.34 -11.77 12.59
C LEU A 33 22.48 -10.25 12.69
N ALA A 34 21.42 -9.50 12.41
CA ALA A 34 21.41 -8.04 12.54
C ALA A 34 21.76 -7.60 13.96
N LYS A 35 21.20 -8.26 14.99
CA LYS A 35 21.52 -7.99 16.39
C LYS A 35 22.96 -8.37 16.75
N LYS A 36 23.45 -9.50 16.23
CA LYS A 36 24.81 -9.99 16.50
C LYS A 36 25.87 -9.08 15.87
N GLU A 37 25.64 -8.61 14.66
CA GLU A 37 26.57 -7.75 13.93
C GLU A 37 26.36 -6.25 14.21
N ASP A 38 25.31 -5.91 14.94
CA ASP A 38 24.89 -4.53 15.23
C ASP A 38 24.71 -3.68 13.95
N LYS A 39 24.19 -4.33 12.90
CA LYS A 39 23.93 -3.72 11.59
C LYS A 39 22.46 -3.36 11.42
N PRO A 40 22.15 -2.24 10.76
CA PRO A 40 20.79 -1.93 10.37
C PRO A 40 20.27 -2.98 9.38
N ILE A 41 18.96 -3.19 9.39
CA ILE A 41 18.28 -4.07 8.45
C ILE A 41 17.75 -3.21 7.33
N LEU A 42 17.98 -3.61 6.08
CA LEU A 42 17.27 -3.07 4.94
C LEU A 42 16.19 -4.09 4.52
N VAL A 43 14.93 -3.71 4.67
CA VAL A 43 13.79 -4.49 4.18
C VAL A 43 13.34 -3.93 2.84
N SER A 44 13.21 -4.78 1.83
CA SER A 44 12.59 -4.44 0.54
C SER A 44 11.37 -5.32 0.28
N ILE A 45 10.18 -4.73 0.31
CA ILE A 45 8.89 -5.41 0.11
C ILE A 45 8.37 -5.14 -1.30
N GLY A 46 7.92 -6.20 -1.98
CA GLY A 46 7.28 -6.11 -3.28
C GLY A 46 6.39 -7.32 -3.55
N TYR A 47 5.95 -7.47 -4.79
CA TYR A 47 5.12 -8.59 -5.26
C TYR A 47 5.30 -8.80 -6.76
N SER A 48 4.92 -9.96 -7.27
CA SER A 48 5.21 -10.40 -8.65
C SER A 48 4.69 -9.46 -9.74
N ALA A 49 3.51 -8.86 -9.56
CA ALA A 49 2.91 -7.93 -10.53
C ALA A 49 3.36 -6.45 -10.38
N CYS A 50 4.29 -6.17 -9.47
CA CYS A 50 4.73 -4.79 -9.18
C CYS A 50 5.73 -4.27 -10.23
N HIS A 51 5.29 -3.39 -11.13
CA HIS A 51 6.15 -2.80 -12.16
C HIS A 51 7.42 -2.13 -11.60
N TRP A 52 7.27 -1.22 -10.64
CA TRP A 52 8.41 -0.49 -10.08
C TRP A 52 9.36 -1.38 -9.26
N CYS A 53 8.90 -2.54 -8.79
CA CYS A 53 9.75 -3.50 -8.10
C CYS A 53 10.73 -4.15 -9.09
N HIS A 54 10.26 -4.51 -10.28
CA HIS A 54 11.11 -5.01 -11.37
C HIS A 54 12.06 -3.95 -11.91
N VAL A 55 11.59 -2.69 -12.03
CA VAL A 55 12.47 -1.57 -12.42
C VAL A 55 13.61 -1.39 -11.42
N MET A 56 13.31 -1.35 -10.12
CA MET A 56 14.33 -1.19 -9.09
C MET A 56 15.27 -2.39 -8.98
N GLU A 57 14.79 -3.61 -9.23
CA GLU A 57 15.64 -4.78 -9.34
C GLU A 57 16.69 -4.59 -10.43
N ASN A 58 16.25 -4.36 -11.67
CA ASN A 58 17.13 -4.24 -12.83
C ASN A 58 18.10 -3.06 -12.71
N GLU A 59 17.62 -1.93 -12.17
CA GLU A 59 18.43 -0.71 -12.08
C GLU A 59 19.36 -0.67 -10.86
N SER A 60 19.11 -1.48 -9.82
CA SER A 60 19.85 -1.36 -8.55
C SER A 60 20.22 -2.70 -7.90
N PHE A 61 19.31 -3.65 -7.76
CA PHE A 61 19.61 -4.88 -7.01
C PHE A 61 20.47 -5.88 -7.79
N GLU A 62 20.48 -5.81 -9.12
CA GLU A 62 21.37 -6.59 -9.99
C GLU A 62 22.77 -5.96 -10.15
N ASP A 63 22.94 -4.69 -9.79
CA ASP A 63 24.22 -4.00 -9.90
C ASP A 63 25.20 -4.45 -8.79
N ALA A 64 26.35 -4.99 -9.18
CA ALA A 64 27.32 -5.55 -8.25
C ALA A 64 27.96 -4.49 -7.32
N ALA A 65 28.10 -3.23 -7.77
CA ALA A 65 28.67 -2.16 -6.95
C ALA A 65 27.67 -1.69 -5.88
N VAL A 66 26.39 -1.55 -6.26
CA VAL A 66 25.30 -1.27 -5.32
C VAL A 66 25.16 -2.40 -4.30
N ALA A 67 25.13 -3.65 -4.77
CA ALA A 67 25.04 -4.82 -3.90
C ALA A 67 26.21 -4.92 -2.91
N ALA A 68 27.43 -4.55 -3.32
CA ALA A 68 28.58 -4.51 -2.42
C ALA A 68 28.39 -3.51 -1.27
N ILE A 69 27.78 -2.34 -1.54
CA ILE A 69 27.43 -1.36 -0.50
C ILE A 69 26.36 -1.94 0.43
N MET A 70 25.32 -2.57 -0.14
CA MET A 70 24.23 -3.17 0.62
C MET A 70 24.75 -4.27 1.56
N ASN A 71 25.46 -5.27 1.03
CA ASN A 71 25.97 -6.43 1.77
C ASN A 71 26.97 -6.04 2.87
N LYS A 72 27.75 -4.98 2.64
CA LYS A 72 28.73 -4.50 3.63
C LYS A 72 28.05 -3.87 4.84
N ASN A 73 27.02 -3.06 4.61
CA ASN A 73 26.49 -2.15 5.62
C ASN A 73 25.15 -2.59 6.23
N PHE A 74 24.43 -3.52 5.59
CA PHE A 74 23.08 -3.89 5.99
C PHE A 74 22.89 -5.41 6.04
N ILE A 75 21.96 -5.86 6.87
CA ILE A 75 21.30 -7.16 6.68
C ILE A 75 20.12 -6.94 5.75
N CYS A 76 20.22 -7.47 4.52
CA CYS A 76 19.23 -7.24 3.48
C CYS A 76 18.14 -8.32 3.53
N ILE A 77 16.89 -7.92 3.71
CA ILE A 77 15.73 -8.81 3.77
C ILE A 77 14.77 -8.50 2.62
N LYS A 78 14.39 -9.51 1.85
CA LYS A 78 13.35 -9.42 0.82
C LYS A 78 12.07 -10.03 1.35
N ILE A 79 10.94 -9.36 1.10
CA ILE A 79 9.61 -9.82 1.54
C ILE A 79 8.67 -9.81 0.35
N ASP A 80 7.93 -10.89 0.18
CA ASP A 80 6.75 -10.93 -0.67
C ASP A 80 5.54 -10.44 0.12
N ARG A 81 4.93 -9.36 -0.36
CA ARG A 81 3.70 -8.80 0.20
C ARG A 81 2.56 -9.81 0.20
N GLU A 82 2.47 -10.66 -0.82
CA GLU A 82 1.36 -11.62 -0.96
C GLU A 82 1.43 -12.73 0.10
N GLU A 83 2.64 -13.11 0.53
CA GLU A 83 2.85 -14.08 1.61
C GLU A 83 2.84 -13.42 3.01
N ARG A 84 3.29 -12.16 3.13
CA ARG A 84 3.39 -11.43 4.42
C ARG A 84 2.71 -10.05 4.38
N PRO A 85 1.37 -10.00 4.19
CA PRO A 85 0.62 -8.74 4.18
C PRO A 85 0.66 -8.02 5.54
N ASP A 86 0.90 -8.76 6.63
CA ASP A 86 1.05 -8.21 7.99
C ASP A 86 2.27 -7.29 8.11
N LEU A 87 3.42 -7.70 7.55
CA LEU A 87 4.63 -6.89 7.55
C LEU A 87 4.54 -5.74 6.56
N ASP A 88 3.95 -6.00 5.39
CA ASP A 88 3.68 -4.99 4.38
C ASP A 88 2.88 -3.81 4.95
N HIS A 89 1.75 -4.08 5.60
CA HIS A 89 0.91 -3.04 6.19
C HIS A 89 1.65 -2.24 7.26
N PHE A 90 2.31 -2.91 8.21
CA PHE A 90 3.03 -2.22 9.28
C PHE A 90 4.14 -1.29 8.74
N TYR A 91 4.92 -1.77 7.77
CA TYR A 91 6.00 -0.99 7.20
C TYR A 91 5.51 0.08 6.20
N MET A 92 4.36 -0.13 5.55
CA MET A 92 3.70 0.88 4.74
C MET A 92 3.26 2.07 5.61
N ASP A 93 2.60 1.80 6.75
CA ASP A 93 2.21 2.83 7.73
C ASP A 93 3.43 3.63 8.20
N ALA A 94 4.55 2.94 8.46
CA ALA A 94 5.78 3.59 8.88
C ALA A 94 6.34 4.53 7.81
N VAL A 95 6.39 4.10 6.54
CA VAL A 95 6.88 4.95 5.44
C VAL A 95 5.93 6.11 5.15
N GLN A 96 4.61 5.90 5.25
CA GLN A 96 3.63 6.98 5.14
C GLN A 96 3.80 8.02 6.25
N ALA A 97 4.04 7.58 7.49
CA ALA A 97 4.30 8.49 8.61
C ALA A 97 5.63 9.26 8.46
N ILE A 98 6.67 8.66 7.85
CA ILE A 98 7.95 9.32 7.60
C ILE A 98 7.88 10.31 6.42
N SER A 99 7.29 9.87 5.30
CA SER A 99 7.43 10.54 4.00
C SER A 99 6.16 11.21 3.49
N GLY A 100 5.02 11.01 4.17
CA GLY A 100 3.71 11.50 3.76
C GLY A 100 3.06 10.73 2.61
N SER A 101 3.74 9.72 2.05
CA SER A 101 3.24 8.90 0.95
C SER A 101 3.72 7.45 1.09
N GLY A 102 3.10 6.53 0.35
CA GLY A 102 3.43 5.11 0.39
C GLY A 102 3.25 4.45 -0.97
N GLY A 103 3.82 3.27 -1.14
CA GLY A 103 3.76 2.51 -2.38
C GLY A 103 4.87 1.46 -2.47
N TRP A 104 4.92 0.75 -3.59
CA TRP A 104 5.89 -0.31 -3.84
C TRP A 104 6.82 0.05 -5.02
N PRO A 105 8.09 -0.39 -5.03
CA PRO A 105 8.75 -1.20 -4.00
C PRO A 105 8.88 -0.40 -2.70
N LEU A 106 8.64 -1.06 -1.57
CA LEU A 106 8.70 -0.43 -0.26
C LEU A 106 10.06 -0.76 0.37
N ASN A 107 10.91 0.24 0.52
CA ASN A 107 12.26 0.09 1.07
C ASN A 107 12.35 0.75 2.44
N VAL A 108 12.60 -0.03 3.48
CA VAL A 108 12.56 0.42 4.88
C VAL A 108 13.84 0.04 5.60
N PHE A 109 14.43 1.02 6.28
CA PHE A 109 15.62 0.84 7.10
C PHE A 109 15.23 0.71 8.56
N LEU A 110 15.62 -0.40 9.17
CA LEU A 110 15.28 -0.78 10.53
C LEU A 110 16.53 -0.85 11.41
N THR A 111 16.34 -0.56 12.68
CA THR A 111 17.31 -0.93 13.72
C THR A 111 17.46 -2.47 13.77
N PRO A 112 18.54 -3.03 14.37
CA PRO A 112 18.66 -4.46 14.63
C PRO A 112 17.49 -5.07 15.43
N GLY A 113 16.75 -4.22 16.16
CA GLY A 113 15.50 -4.59 16.84
C GLY A 113 14.26 -4.60 15.94
N ALA A 114 14.41 -4.54 14.61
CA ALA A 114 13.35 -4.50 13.60
C ALA A 114 12.40 -3.27 13.67
N ARG A 115 12.82 -2.21 14.37
CA ARG A 115 12.05 -0.94 14.43
C ARG A 115 12.43 -0.02 13.26
N PRO A 116 11.47 0.49 12.47
CA PRO A 116 11.75 1.37 11.33
C PRO A 116 12.21 2.75 11.79
N PHE A 117 13.18 3.34 11.10
CA PHE A 117 13.61 4.73 11.34
C PHE A 117 13.68 5.57 10.07
N TYR A 118 13.76 4.94 8.89
CA TYR A 118 13.72 5.63 7.60
C TYR A 118 13.09 4.71 6.55
N GLY A 119 12.55 5.27 5.48
CA GLY A 119 12.10 4.50 4.33
C GLY A 119 11.53 5.35 3.22
N GLY A 120 11.25 4.71 2.10
CA GLY A 120 10.67 5.32 0.93
C GLY A 120 10.25 4.26 -0.08
N THR A 121 9.75 4.72 -1.22
CA THR A 121 9.27 3.83 -2.27
C THR A 121 10.39 3.53 -3.28
N TYR A 122 10.25 4.00 -4.51
CA TYR A 122 11.23 3.87 -5.56
C TYR A 122 12.36 4.91 -5.42
N PHE A 123 13.61 4.43 -5.44
CA PHE A 123 14.81 5.27 -5.51
C PHE A 123 15.55 5.00 -6.82
N PRO A 124 15.80 6.04 -7.65
CA PRO A 124 16.48 5.86 -8.93
C PRO A 124 17.97 5.54 -8.74
N PRO A 125 18.63 4.88 -9.72
CA PRO A 125 20.06 4.56 -9.65
C PRO A 125 20.94 5.81 -9.72
N GLN A 126 20.44 6.89 -10.34
CA GLN A 126 21.09 8.19 -10.42
C GLN A 126 20.21 9.27 -9.79
N LYS A 127 20.86 10.32 -9.29
CA LYS A 127 20.16 11.42 -8.63
C LYS A 127 19.29 12.16 -9.64
N LEU A 128 18.02 12.35 -9.29
CA LEU A 128 17.06 13.14 -10.07
C LEU A 128 16.70 14.42 -9.30
N TYR A 129 16.05 15.36 -9.97
CA TYR A 129 15.58 16.59 -9.31
C TYR A 129 14.65 16.24 -8.14
N ASN A 130 15.01 16.72 -6.94
CA ASN A 130 14.33 16.41 -5.66
C ASN A 130 14.23 14.92 -5.28
N ARG A 131 15.05 14.03 -5.88
CA ARG A 131 15.12 12.62 -5.48
C ARG A 131 16.57 12.15 -5.38
N SER A 132 16.97 11.75 -4.18
CA SER A 132 18.26 11.10 -3.95
C SER A 132 18.35 9.78 -4.74
N SER A 133 19.54 9.45 -5.22
CA SER A 133 19.77 8.12 -5.79
C SER A 133 19.73 7.04 -4.71
N TRP A 134 19.56 5.79 -5.12
CA TRP A 134 19.62 4.66 -4.21
C TRP A 134 20.97 4.59 -3.47
N THR A 135 22.07 4.82 -4.18
CA THR A 135 23.42 4.88 -3.61
C THR A 135 23.58 6.03 -2.60
N ASP A 136 23.02 7.21 -2.88
CA ASP A 136 23.03 8.33 -1.94
C ASP A 136 22.31 7.98 -0.64
N VAL A 137 21.15 7.31 -0.74
CA VAL A 137 20.36 6.87 0.41
C VAL A 137 21.14 5.83 1.22
N LEU A 138 21.70 4.80 0.59
CA LEU A 138 22.50 3.78 1.27
C LEU A 138 23.68 4.38 2.04
N ASN A 139 24.40 5.32 1.42
CA ASN A 139 25.53 6.00 2.05
C ASN A 139 25.09 6.89 3.22
N ALA A 140 24.01 7.65 3.05
CA ALA A 140 23.48 8.51 4.10
C ALA A 140 23.01 7.70 5.32
N ILE A 141 22.30 6.58 5.11
CA ILE A 141 21.88 5.71 6.21
C ILE A 141 23.08 5.05 6.89
N THR A 142 24.08 4.64 6.12
CA THR A 142 25.33 4.09 6.68
C THR A 142 26.03 5.12 7.57
N ASP A 143 26.14 6.37 7.13
CA ASP A 143 26.71 7.46 7.92
C ASP A 143 25.90 7.73 9.21
N ILE A 144 24.58 7.82 9.09
CA ILE A 144 23.67 7.99 10.23
C ILE A 144 23.85 6.84 11.24
N TRP A 145 23.93 5.59 10.78
CA TRP A 145 24.09 4.45 11.69
C TRP A 145 25.44 4.46 12.41
N ASN A 146 26.52 4.80 11.71
CA ASN A 146 27.86 4.77 12.28
C ASN A 146 28.15 5.97 13.19
N ASN A 147 27.67 7.16 12.81
CA ASN A 147 28.05 8.40 13.48
C ASN A 147 26.93 9.00 14.36
N LYS A 148 25.66 8.64 14.10
CA LYS A 148 24.48 9.21 14.75
C LYS A 148 23.47 8.14 15.19
N LYS A 149 23.97 6.96 15.59
CA LYS A 149 23.15 5.81 15.97
C LYS A 149 22.04 6.14 16.97
N HIS A 150 22.35 6.97 17.97
CA HIS A 150 21.38 7.38 19.00
C HIS A 150 20.19 8.15 18.40
N GLU A 151 20.44 9.03 17.42
CA GLU A 151 19.38 9.76 16.72
C GLU A 151 18.49 8.79 15.92
N ALA A 152 19.08 7.83 15.21
CA ALA A 152 18.33 6.81 14.47
C ALA A 152 17.45 5.96 15.40
N THR A 153 17.97 5.54 16.56
CA THR A 153 17.18 4.77 17.53
C THR A 153 16.06 5.60 18.16
N ALA A 154 16.31 6.88 18.48
CA ALA A 154 15.29 7.76 19.01
C ALA A 154 14.18 8.04 17.98
N GLN A 155 14.56 8.22 16.70
CA GLN A 155 13.60 8.35 15.60
C GLN A 155 12.74 7.09 15.46
N ALA A 156 13.34 5.90 15.55
CA ALA A 156 12.59 4.65 15.55
C ALA A 156 11.58 4.56 16.70
N ASP A 157 11.98 4.93 17.92
CA ASP A 157 11.11 4.87 19.09
C ASP A 157 9.93 5.85 19.00
N ASN A 158 10.20 7.05 18.51
CA ASN A 158 9.16 8.05 18.26
C ASN A 158 8.18 7.59 17.17
N LEU A 159 8.69 7.00 16.08
CA LEU A 159 7.87 6.52 14.98
C LEU A 159 6.99 5.35 15.39
N VAL A 160 7.53 4.35 16.09
CA VAL A 160 6.76 3.21 16.59
C VAL A 160 5.66 3.68 17.56
N SER A 161 6.00 4.60 18.46
CA SER A 161 5.02 5.19 19.38
C SER A 161 3.93 5.96 18.62
N HIS A 162 4.30 6.71 17.57
CA HIS A 162 3.35 7.44 16.74
C HIS A 162 2.42 6.48 16.00
N ILE A 163 2.93 5.45 15.31
CA ILE A 163 2.11 4.46 14.58
C ILE A 163 1.15 3.75 15.54
N GLN A 164 1.61 3.35 16.74
CA GLN A 164 0.75 2.75 17.76
C GLN A 164 -0.36 3.69 18.21
N ASN A 165 -0.09 4.99 18.31
CA ASN A 165 -1.07 6.01 18.67
C ASN A 165 -1.90 6.54 17.47
N SER A 166 -1.50 6.26 16.24
CA SER A 166 -2.19 6.71 15.01
C SER A 166 -3.14 5.63 14.48
N ASN A 167 -2.71 4.36 14.50
CA ASN A 167 -3.58 3.20 14.27
C ASN A 167 -4.63 3.05 15.37
N ILE A 168 -4.43 3.74 16.49
CA ILE A 168 -5.41 3.97 17.54
C ILE A 168 -5.64 5.48 17.62
N SER A 169 -6.30 6.10 16.62
CA SER A 169 -6.72 7.51 16.70
C SER A 169 -7.12 7.87 18.13
N GLY A 170 -6.65 8.97 18.73
CA GLY A 170 -6.89 9.25 20.16
C GLY A 170 -8.36 9.25 20.62
N ALA A 171 -9.32 9.31 19.69
CA ALA A 171 -10.75 9.07 19.96
C ALA A 171 -11.08 7.57 20.20
N ILE A 172 -10.37 6.67 19.53
CA ILE A 172 -10.45 5.22 19.56
C ILE A 172 -9.73 4.65 20.80
N GLN A 173 -8.69 5.28 21.38
CA GLN A 173 -8.04 4.71 22.58
C GLN A 173 -8.94 4.71 23.83
N ASN A 174 -9.92 5.63 23.88
CA ASN A 174 -10.97 5.67 24.90
C ASN A 174 -12.27 4.96 24.49
N LEU A 175 -12.34 4.42 23.26
CA LEU A 175 -13.56 3.83 22.68
C LEU A 175 -13.36 2.43 22.08
N VAL A 176 -12.13 1.96 21.87
CA VAL A 176 -11.78 0.59 21.52
C VAL A 176 -11.60 -0.15 22.81
N PRO A 177 -12.53 -1.03 23.13
CA PRO A 177 -12.50 -1.72 24.39
C PRO A 177 -11.42 -2.76 24.36
N THR A 178 -10.76 -2.91 25.50
CA THR A 178 -9.82 -4.00 25.76
C THR A 178 -10.47 -5.39 25.72
N LYS A 179 -11.78 -5.47 25.45
CA LYS A 179 -12.57 -6.68 25.23
C LYS A 179 -13.10 -6.72 23.80
N HIS A 180 -12.90 -7.86 23.14
CA HIS A 180 -13.33 -8.15 21.77
C HIS A 180 -14.80 -7.76 21.44
N ASN A 181 -15.69 -7.75 22.43
CA ASN A 181 -17.13 -7.54 22.24
C ASN A 181 -17.58 -6.09 22.11
N GLU A 182 -16.72 -5.09 22.35
CA GLU A 182 -17.14 -3.69 22.19
C GLU A 182 -16.30 -2.90 21.15
N ILE A 183 -15.46 -3.62 20.38
CA ILE A 183 -14.80 -3.14 19.14
C ILE A 183 -15.84 -2.87 18.03
N PHE A 184 -16.97 -3.60 18.05
CA PHE A 184 -18.06 -3.44 17.10
C PHE A 184 -19.27 -2.83 17.79
N SER A 185 -19.27 -1.50 17.93
CA SER A 185 -20.42 -0.75 18.46
C SER A 185 -21.00 0.18 17.40
N GLU A 186 -22.29 0.47 17.53
CA GLU A 186 -22.98 1.48 16.73
C GLU A 186 -22.24 2.83 16.74
N LYS A 187 -21.76 3.24 17.92
CA LYS A 187 -20.98 4.48 18.08
C LYS A 187 -19.71 4.49 17.23
N ILE A 188 -19.01 3.36 17.13
CA ILE A 188 -17.82 3.24 16.29
C ILE A 188 -18.21 3.32 14.82
N CYS A 189 -19.31 2.69 14.40
CA CYS A 189 -19.79 2.76 13.02
C CYS A 189 -20.10 4.21 12.58
N LEU A 190 -20.80 4.97 13.43
CA LEU A 190 -21.10 6.37 13.19
C LEU A 190 -19.83 7.22 13.08
N LEU A 191 -18.84 6.97 13.94
CA LEU A 191 -17.56 7.68 13.93
C LEU A 191 -16.73 7.38 12.66
N ILE A 192 -16.73 6.12 12.20
CA ILE A 192 -16.07 5.74 10.95
C ILE A 192 -16.69 6.49 9.77
N ALA A 193 -18.02 6.50 9.67
CA ALA A 193 -18.71 7.22 8.60
C ALA A 193 -18.41 8.73 8.61
N GLU A 194 -18.42 9.35 9.79
CA GLU A 194 -18.08 10.77 9.94
C GLU A 194 -16.65 11.06 9.44
N ASN A 195 -15.67 10.23 9.80
CA ASN A 195 -14.28 10.40 9.39
C ASN A 195 -14.09 10.16 7.88
N LEU A 196 -14.76 9.16 7.31
CA LEU A 196 -14.75 8.92 5.86
C LEU A 196 -15.34 10.12 5.10
N LEU A 197 -16.47 10.64 5.55
CA LEU A 197 -17.12 11.80 4.93
C LEU A 197 -16.28 13.08 5.08
N LYS A 198 -15.53 13.27 6.17
CA LYS A 198 -14.58 14.39 6.31
C LYS A 198 -13.45 14.34 5.27
N ASN A 199 -13.05 13.15 4.86
CA ASN A 199 -12.00 12.93 3.85
C ASN A 199 -12.54 12.79 2.42
N SER A 200 -13.85 12.97 2.24
CA SER A 200 -14.50 12.86 0.94
C SER A 200 -14.13 14.02 0.01
N ASP A 201 -13.99 13.71 -1.27
CA ASP A 201 -13.83 14.71 -2.33
C ASP A 201 -15.21 15.16 -2.80
N ALA A 202 -15.61 16.36 -2.40
CA ALA A 202 -16.90 16.94 -2.76
C ALA A 202 -17.00 17.42 -4.21
N GLU A 203 -15.87 17.56 -4.94
CA GLU A 203 -15.85 18.09 -6.31
C GLU A 203 -15.81 16.96 -7.36
N TRP A 204 -15.01 15.93 -7.09
CA TRP A 204 -14.76 14.82 -8.02
C TRP A 204 -15.13 13.44 -7.47
N GLY A 205 -15.62 13.34 -6.23
CA GLY A 205 -16.03 12.06 -5.63
C GLY A 205 -14.84 11.16 -5.26
N GLY A 206 -15.10 10.09 -4.51
CA GLY A 206 -14.07 9.29 -3.84
C GLY A 206 -13.40 10.08 -2.72
N PHE A 207 -12.13 9.76 -2.44
CA PHE A 207 -11.44 10.30 -1.26
C PHE A 207 -10.02 10.77 -1.59
N GLY A 208 -9.53 11.73 -0.80
CA GLY A 208 -8.14 12.16 -0.83
C GLY A 208 -7.72 12.93 -2.09
N GLN A 209 -6.40 13.08 -2.25
CA GLN A 209 -5.75 13.80 -3.36
C GLN A 209 -5.12 12.82 -4.36
N PRO A 210 -4.76 13.26 -5.58
CA PRO A 210 -4.07 12.42 -6.56
C PRO A 210 -2.72 11.87 -6.06
N PRO A 211 -2.35 10.63 -6.46
CA PRO A 211 -3.13 9.69 -7.28
C PRO A 211 -4.34 9.13 -6.51
N LYS A 212 -5.51 9.09 -7.15
CA LYS A 212 -6.76 8.68 -6.52
C LYS A 212 -7.04 7.20 -6.75
N PHE A 213 -7.13 6.46 -5.65
CA PHE A 213 -7.54 5.06 -5.63
C PHE A 213 -9.05 4.93 -5.40
N LEU A 214 -9.63 3.84 -5.89
CA LEU A 214 -11.07 3.57 -5.86
C LEU A 214 -11.67 3.52 -4.45
N GLN A 215 -10.92 2.96 -3.48
CA GLN A 215 -11.36 2.75 -2.09
C GLN A 215 -12.75 2.10 -1.96
N MET A 216 -12.99 1.03 -2.72
CA MET A 216 -14.30 0.37 -2.83
C MET A 216 -14.84 -0.13 -1.48
N PHE A 217 -13.99 -0.54 -0.54
CA PHE A 217 -14.44 -0.92 0.81
C PHE A 217 -14.96 0.28 1.62
N SER A 218 -14.37 1.46 1.46
CA SER A 218 -14.85 2.68 2.12
C SER A 218 -16.21 3.09 1.55
N LEU A 219 -16.39 2.98 0.23
CA LEU A 219 -17.68 3.23 -0.42
C LEU A 219 -18.75 2.19 0.00
N GLN A 220 -18.37 0.91 0.04
CA GLN A 220 -19.26 -0.16 0.51
C GLN A 220 -19.68 0.06 1.96
N PHE A 221 -18.74 0.41 2.85
CA PHE A 221 -19.05 0.73 4.24
C PHE A 221 -20.04 1.90 4.34
N LEU A 222 -19.82 2.99 3.61
CA LEU A 222 -20.74 4.12 3.60
C LEU A 222 -22.12 3.74 3.06
N LEU A 223 -22.19 2.86 2.06
CA LEU A 223 -23.46 2.37 1.53
C LEU A 223 -24.23 1.52 2.54
N GLU A 224 -23.57 0.58 3.21
CA GLU A 224 -24.14 -0.23 4.28
C GLU A 224 -24.57 0.64 5.47
N HIS A 225 -23.72 1.59 5.87
CA HIS A 225 -24.01 2.59 6.89
C HIS A 225 -25.26 3.40 6.53
N ALA A 226 -25.38 3.88 5.30
CA ALA A 226 -26.56 4.60 4.83
C ALA A 226 -27.83 3.74 4.89
N CYS A 227 -27.74 2.46 4.53
CA CYS A 227 -28.88 1.55 4.57
C CYS A 227 -29.38 1.30 6.00
N PHE A 228 -28.45 1.12 6.94
CA PHE A 228 -28.74 0.82 8.33
C PHE A 228 -29.21 2.06 9.11
N PHE A 229 -28.46 3.16 9.02
CA PHE A 229 -28.71 4.39 9.79
C PHE A 229 -29.57 5.42 9.07
N LYS A 230 -29.95 5.16 7.81
CA LYS A 230 -30.68 6.12 6.96
C LYS A 230 -29.91 7.43 6.76
N ASP A 231 -28.59 7.36 6.70
CA ASP A 231 -27.73 8.53 6.46
C ASP A 231 -27.68 8.92 4.98
N GLU A 232 -28.41 9.97 4.64
CA GLU A 232 -28.48 10.51 3.29
C GLU A 232 -27.13 11.04 2.77
N LYS A 233 -26.24 11.50 3.65
CA LYS A 233 -24.93 12.02 3.23
C LYS A 233 -24.04 10.90 2.71
N SER A 234 -24.03 9.77 3.41
CA SER A 234 -23.28 8.58 3.01
C SER A 234 -23.72 8.09 1.62
N ILE A 235 -25.02 7.86 1.40
CA ILE A 235 -25.51 7.37 0.09
C ILE A 235 -25.30 8.40 -1.03
N ALA A 236 -25.45 9.70 -0.75
CA ALA A 236 -25.19 10.75 -1.72
C ALA A 236 -23.72 10.76 -2.16
N HIS A 237 -22.78 10.63 -1.22
CA HIS A 237 -21.36 10.57 -1.53
C HIS A 237 -21.00 9.31 -2.33
N VAL A 238 -21.54 8.14 -1.96
CA VAL A 238 -21.34 6.90 -2.71
C VAL A 238 -21.83 7.03 -4.15
N ASN A 239 -23.06 7.52 -4.35
CA ASN A 239 -23.62 7.71 -5.69
C ASN A 239 -22.79 8.70 -6.52
N PHE A 240 -22.41 9.83 -5.93
CA PHE A 240 -21.58 10.83 -6.61
C PHE A 240 -20.20 10.28 -7.02
N SER A 241 -19.57 9.51 -6.13
CA SER A 241 -18.26 8.90 -6.36
C SER A 241 -18.30 7.89 -7.51
N LEU A 242 -19.27 6.97 -7.48
CA LEU A 242 -19.44 5.98 -8.54
C LEU A 242 -19.76 6.65 -9.88
N GLU A 243 -20.63 7.65 -9.91
CA GLU A 243 -20.92 8.38 -11.14
C GLU A 243 -19.69 9.08 -11.74
N LYS A 244 -18.86 9.71 -10.91
CA LYS A 244 -17.63 10.38 -11.35
C LYS A 244 -16.61 9.41 -11.91
N MET A 245 -16.41 8.26 -11.24
CA MET A 245 -15.50 7.21 -11.72
C MET A 245 -16.01 6.60 -13.03
N LEU A 246 -17.28 6.23 -13.10
CA LEU A 246 -17.87 5.57 -14.27
C LEU A 246 -17.93 6.46 -15.51
N LYS A 247 -18.10 7.78 -15.32
CA LYS A 247 -18.07 8.78 -16.41
C LYS A 247 -16.67 9.30 -16.70
N GLY A 248 -15.66 8.89 -15.92
CA GLY A 248 -14.26 9.28 -16.07
C GLY A 248 -13.50 8.39 -17.04
N GLY A 249 -12.25 8.78 -17.34
CA GLY A 249 -11.31 7.98 -18.13
C GLY A 249 -10.72 6.80 -17.36
N ILE A 250 -10.91 6.74 -16.02
CA ILE A 250 -10.54 5.56 -15.21
C ILE A 250 -11.37 4.32 -15.58
N TYR A 251 -12.62 4.51 -16.03
CA TYR A 251 -13.47 3.45 -16.55
C TYR A 251 -13.30 3.35 -18.06
N ASP A 252 -13.04 2.14 -18.55
CA ASP A 252 -12.93 1.90 -19.98
C ASP A 252 -14.31 1.90 -20.63
N GLN A 253 -14.63 3.02 -21.27
CA GLN A 253 -15.91 3.28 -21.91
C GLN A 253 -16.21 2.32 -23.08
N LEU A 254 -15.19 1.64 -23.63
CA LEU A 254 -15.34 0.74 -24.79
C LEU A 254 -15.35 -0.72 -24.33
N GLY A 255 -14.25 -1.17 -23.73
CA GLY A 255 -14.01 -2.56 -23.35
C GLY A 255 -14.59 -2.96 -22.00
N GLY A 256 -14.96 -1.99 -21.18
CA GLY A 256 -15.37 -2.22 -19.80
C GLY A 256 -14.19 -2.46 -18.88
N GLY A 257 -14.49 -2.51 -17.59
CA GLY A 257 -13.47 -2.59 -16.56
C GLY A 257 -12.94 -1.23 -16.13
N ILE A 258 -12.52 -1.17 -14.87
CA ILE A 258 -11.94 0.01 -14.25
C ILE A 258 -10.44 -0.21 -14.01
N ALA A 259 -9.66 0.83 -14.25
CA ALA A 259 -8.26 0.88 -13.91
C ALA A 259 -8.06 1.04 -12.39
N ARG A 260 -6.91 0.60 -11.88
CA ARG A 260 -6.61 0.53 -10.45
C ARG A 260 -6.67 1.87 -9.73
N TYR A 261 -6.18 2.93 -10.38
CA TYR A 261 -6.19 4.30 -9.85
C TYR A 261 -6.09 5.34 -10.97
N SER A 262 -6.47 6.58 -10.66
CA SER A 262 -6.26 7.74 -11.54
C SER A 262 -5.07 8.55 -11.08
N THR A 263 -4.26 9.06 -12.00
CA THR A 263 -3.13 9.94 -11.67
C THR A 263 -3.57 11.37 -11.37
N ASP A 264 -4.82 11.72 -11.67
CA ASP A 264 -5.43 13.04 -11.50
C ASP A 264 -6.66 13.00 -10.57
N ALA A 265 -7.20 14.18 -10.24
CA ALA A 265 -8.31 14.29 -9.29
C ALA A 265 -9.67 13.93 -9.92
N GLN A 266 -9.77 14.17 -11.23
CA GLN A 266 -10.98 14.14 -12.01
C GLN A 266 -11.36 12.75 -12.51
N TRP A 267 -10.54 11.73 -12.23
CA TRP A 267 -10.68 10.37 -12.75
C TRP A 267 -10.48 10.27 -14.26
N LEU A 268 -9.70 11.16 -14.89
CA LEU A 268 -9.53 11.20 -16.35
C LEU A 268 -8.33 10.39 -16.83
N VAL A 269 -7.22 10.37 -16.08
CA VAL A 269 -5.97 9.77 -16.53
C VAL A 269 -5.70 8.48 -15.75
N PRO A 270 -6.05 7.29 -16.30
CA PRO A 270 -5.84 6.03 -15.61
C PRO A 270 -4.36 5.64 -15.54
N HIS A 271 -3.98 4.97 -14.46
CA HIS A 271 -2.91 3.99 -14.50
C HIS A 271 -3.47 2.71 -15.09
N PHE A 272 -3.23 2.46 -16.39
CA PHE A 272 -3.92 1.47 -17.25
C PHE A 272 -3.95 0.00 -16.80
N GLU A 273 -3.37 -0.34 -15.64
CA GLU A 273 -3.51 -1.64 -15.00
C GLU A 273 -4.95 -1.87 -14.51
N LYS A 274 -5.57 -3.00 -14.89
CA LYS A 274 -6.89 -3.43 -14.43
C LYS A 274 -6.76 -4.73 -13.65
N MET A 275 -7.08 -4.70 -12.36
CA MET A 275 -7.00 -5.88 -11.48
C MET A 275 -8.37 -6.53 -11.29
N LEU A 276 -8.41 -7.87 -11.22
CA LEU A 276 -9.65 -8.62 -11.00
C LEU A 276 -10.39 -8.18 -9.73
N TYR A 277 -9.67 -8.03 -8.61
CA TYR A 277 -10.31 -7.68 -7.33
C TYR A 277 -10.94 -6.28 -7.37
N ASP A 278 -10.28 -5.28 -7.99
CA ASP A 278 -10.83 -3.92 -8.13
C ASP A 278 -12.13 -3.93 -8.94
N ASN A 279 -12.15 -4.72 -10.02
CA ASN A 279 -13.28 -4.85 -10.92
C ASN A 279 -14.45 -5.63 -10.28
N ALA A 280 -14.15 -6.70 -9.53
CA ALA A 280 -15.15 -7.47 -8.78
C ALA A 280 -15.79 -6.62 -7.67
N LEU A 281 -14.99 -5.85 -6.92
CA LEU A 281 -15.48 -4.95 -5.87
C LEU A 281 -16.32 -3.81 -6.43
N LEU A 282 -15.94 -3.25 -7.59
CA LEU A 282 -16.77 -2.27 -8.27
C LEU A 282 -18.13 -2.88 -8.67
N LEU A 283 -18.14 -4.07 -9.29
CA LEU A 283 -19.39 -4.74 -9.68
C LEU A 283 -20.34 -4.93 -8.49
N GLN A 284 -19.80 -5.33 -7.34
CA GLN A 284 -20.57 -5.45 -6.10
C GLN A 284 -21.16 -4.09 -5.66
N ASN A 285 -20.33 -3.05 -5.58
CA ASN A 285 -20.79 -1.70 -5.19
C ASN A 285 -21.86 -1.16 -6.16
N LEU A 286 -21.75 -1.44 -7.46
CA LEU A 286 -22.74 -1.06 -8.46
C LEU A 286 -24.07 -1.79 -8.26
N ALA A 287 -24.03 -3.09 -7.94
CA ALA A 287 -25.22 -3.87 -7.63
C ALA A 287 -25.90 -3.35 -6.35
N ASP A 288 -25.12 -3.08 -5.30
CA ASP A 288 -25.64 -2.63 -4.02
C ASP A 288 -26.25 -1.22 -4.12
N ILE A 289 -25.60 -0.27 -4.82
CA ILE A 289 -26.16 1.07 -5.01
C ILE A 289 -27.42 1.01 -5.89
N TYR A 290 -27.47 0.13 -6.89
CA TYR A 290 -28.67 -0.11 -7.68
C TYR A 290 -29.80 -0.64 -6.80
N LEU A 291 -29.53 -1.60 -5.91
CA LEU A 291 -30.54 -2.15 -5.02
C LEU A 291 -31.10 -1.09 -4.07
N SER A 292 -30.26 -0.20 -3.56
CA SER A 292 -30.60 0.87 -2.62
C SER A 292 -31.33 2.06 -3.27
N THR A 293 -30.95 2.44 -4.50
CA THR A 293 -31.48 3.65 -5.16
C THR A 293 -32.48 3.37 -6.27
N LYS A 294 -32.48 2.15 -6.82
CA LYS A 294 -33.19 1.75 -8.05
C LYS A 294 -32.84 2.63 -9.26
N ASN A 295 -31.68 3.28 -9.26
CA ASN A 295 -31.20 4.06 -10.40
C ASN A 295 -30.75 3.16 -11.54
N ASN A 296 -31.56 3.08 -12.60
CA ASN A 296 -31.30 2.20 -13.75
C ASN A 296 -30.03 2.55 -14.53
N SER A 297 -29.42 3.72 -14.33
CA SER A 297 -28.14 4.06 -14.98
C SER A 297 -27.03 3.05 -14.67
N TYR A 298 -27.05 2.44 -13.47
CA TYR A 298 -26.08 1.44 -13.05
C TYR A 298 -26.22 0.09 -13.75
N LEU A 299 -27.42 -0.25 -14.26
CA LEU A 299 -27.64 -1.53 -14.95
C LEU A 299 -26.79 -1.68 -16.22
N TYR A 300 -26.52 -0.56 -16.90
CA TYR A 300 -25.60 -0.55 -18.04
C TYR A 300 -24.20 -0.99 -17.59
N TYR A 301 -23.64 -0.32 -16.59
CA TYR A 301 -22.29 -0.57 -16.10
C TYR A 301 -22.14 -1.95 -15.46
N ILE A 302 -23.17 -2.44 -14.75
CA ILE A 302 -23.20 -3.81 -14.20
C ILE A 302 -23.03 -4.84 -15.32
N ARG A 303 -23.81 -4.74 -16.39
CA ARG A 303 -23.73 -5.68 -17.54
C ARG A 303 -22.42 -5.57 -18.30
N HIS A 304 -21.91 -4.34 -18.45
CA HIS A 304 -20.65 -4.09 -19.15
C HIS A 304 -19.46 -4.64 -18.35
N MET A 305 -19.45 -4.46 -17.04
CA MET A 305 -18.47 -5.05 -16.11
C MET A 305 -18.54 -6.58 -16.08
N ASP A 306 -19.73 -7.16 -16.00
CA ASP A 306 -19.94 -8.60 -16.04
C ASP A 306 -19.35 -9.22 -17.31
N THR A 307 -19.63 -8.61 -18.47
CA THR A 307 -19.05 -9.02 -19.76
C THR A 307 -17.53 -8.91 -19.76
N PHE A 308 -16.97 -7.80 -19.25
CA PHE A 308 -15.52 -7.61 -19.17
C PHE A 308 -14.84 -8.67 -18.29
N LEU A 309 -15.41 -8.96 -17.11
CA LEU A 309 -14.89 -9.97 -16.21
C LEU A 309 -14.88 -11.36 -16.85
N GLU A 310 -15.99 -11.77 -17.48
CA GLU A 310 -16.13 -13.09 -18.12
C GLU A 310 -15.24 -13.26 -19.36
N THR A 311 -15.00 -12.18 -20.11
CA THR A 311 -14.26 -12.27 -21.39
C THR A 311 -12.78 -11.94 -21.27
N THR A 312 -12.37 -11.11 -20.31
CA THR A 312 -11.01 -10.57 -20.23
C THR A 312 -10.24 -11.06 -19.00
N LEU A 313 -10.90 -11.24 -17.86
CA LEU A 313 -10.26 -11.56 -16.58
C LEU A 313 -10.56 -12.97 -16.06
N LYS A 314 -11.35 -13.74 -16.79
CA LYS A 314 -11.54 -15.17 -16.55
C LYS A 314 -10.34 -15.93 -17.12
N ASN A 315 -9.79 -16.85 -16.33
CA ASN A 315 -8.74 -17.75 -16.83
C ASN A 315 -9.30 -18.54 -18.03
N PRO A 316 -8.60 -18.61 -19.17
CA PRO A 316 -9.04 -19.36 -20.36
C PRO A 316 -9.38 -20.83 -20.10
#